data_AF-A0A7C7V1K8-F1
#
_entry.id   AF-A0A7C7V1K8-F1
#
_cell.length_a   1.000
_cell.length_b   1.000
_cell.length_c   1.000
_cell.angle_alpha   90.00
_cell.angle_beta   90.00
_cell.angle_gamma   90.00
#
_symmetry.space_group_name_H-M   'P 1'
#
loop_
_entity.id
_entity.type
_entity.pdbx_description
1 polymer ?
#
loop_
_entity_poly.entity_id
_entity_poly.type
_entity_poly.pdbx_seq_one_letter_code
_entity_poly.pdbx_strand_id
1 'polypeptide(L)'
;MAFEPKEPQKELKYNELRIYSDEELNNYTEEELKNFKIKHDIPMLEDLEKGPWPSFVADAKREALRRRKLPDDRMMIHREVVEDMLGQLELSFEHGETHWKHGGIVGVFGYGGGVIGRYSDLPEKFPSIAHFHTMRVNQPASKFYHTDYLRTLCDLWEFRGSGMMNFHGSTGDIIFLGTFTEQLEPIFFELGHVLQQDLGGSGSNLRSPSCCLGKARCEWACIDTQDMCYELTHHYQDELHRPQFPYKFKFKFDGCPNGCVASIARADMSFIGTWRDEIRIDQEAVQAYIGGEITPNGGAHRGRDWGKFDI
;
A
#
# COMPACT_ATOMS: atom_id res chain seq x y z
N MET A 1 -25.45 4.01 -5.62
CA MET A 1 -25.25 2.58 -5.91
C MET A 1 -23.81 2.24 -5.59
N ALA A 2 -23.58 1.16 -4.85
CA ALA A 2 -22.24 0.67 -4.56
C ALA A 2 -21.53 0.24 -5.86
N PHE A 3 -20.20 0.23 -5.85
CA PHE A 3 -19.42 -0.36 -6.94
C PHE A 3 -19.65 -1.87 -6.97
N GLU A 4 -19.89 -2.43 -8.16
CA GLU A 4 -20.08 -3.86 -8.37
C GLU A 4 -19.02 -4.36 -9.37
N PRO A 5 -18.15 -5.31 -8.98
CA PRO A 5 -17.16 -5.87 -9.90
C PRO A 5 -17.86 -6.71 -10.97
N LYS A 6 -17.33 -6.71 -12.20
CA LYS A 6 -17.89 -7.47 -13.33
C LYS A 6 -17.54 -8.95 -13.30
N GLU A 7 -16.40 -9.29 -12.72
CA GLU A 7 -15.99 -10.68 -12.55
C GLU A 7 -16.54 -11.27 -11.24
N PRO A 8 -16.92 -12.56 -11.23
CA PRO A 8 -17.31 -13.26 -10.02
C PRO A 8 -16.20 -13.17 -8.97
N GLN A 9 -16.53 -12.62 -7.80
CA GLN A 9 -15.58 -12.53 -6.69
C GLN A 9 -15.69 -13.76 -5.81
N LYS A 10 -14.56 -14.40 -5.53
CA LYS A 10 -14.45 -15.45 -4.53
C LYS A 10 -14.60 -14.82 -3.14
N GLU A 11 -15.56 -15.33 -2.37
CA GLU A 11 -15.65 -15.00 -0.95
C GLU A 11 -14.43 -15.60 -0.22
N LEU A 12 -13.64 -14.75 0.42
CA LEU A 12 -12.51 -15.17 1.23
C LEU A 12 -12.94 -15.22 2.69
N LYS A 13 -12.80 -16.39 3.31
CA LYS A 13 -13.05 -16.60 4.73
C LYS A 13 -11.73 -16.83 5.43
N TYR A 14 -11.25 -15.84 6.18
CA TYR A 14 -9.94 -15.91 6.81
C TYR A 14 -9.77 -17.15 7.69
N ASN A 15 -10.81 -17.57 8.42
CA ASN A 15 -10.74 -18.76 9.27
C ASN A 15 -10.44 -20.06 8.51
N GLU A 16 -10.74 -20.12 7.21
CA GLU A 16 -10.47 -21.29 6.35
C GLU A 16 -9.10 -21.19 5.66
N LEU A 17 -8.53 -19.97 5.57
CA LEU A 17 -7.30 -19.66 4.83
C LEU A 17 -6.10 -19.33 5.74
N ARG A 18 -6.34 -19.09 7.03
CA ARG A 18 -5.34 -18.65 7.99
C ARG A 18 -4.16 -19.62 8.06
N ILE A 19 -2.96 -19.06 8.12
CA ILE A 19 -1.70 -19.80 8.30
C ILE A 19 -1.34 -19.87 9.79
N TYR A 20 -1.61 -18.78 10.52
CA TYR A 20 -1.25 -18.61 11.93
C TYR A 20 -2.45 -18.76 12.84
N SER A 21 -2.26 -19.39 13.99
CA SER A 21 -3.22 -19.43 15.10
C SER A 21 -3.28 -18.10 15.85
N ASP A 22 -4.32 -17.91 16.68
CA ASP A 22 -4.45 -16.66 17.46
C ASP A 22 -3.32 -16.51 18.47
N GLU A 23 -2.80 -17.63 18.98
CA GLU A 23 -1.63 -17.67 19.87
C GLU A 23 -0.36 -17.23 19.13
N GLU A 24 -0.14 -17.72 17.90
CA GLU A 24 1.00 -17.30 17.06
C GLU A 24 0.93 -15.82 16.69
N LEU A 25 -0.27 -15.28 16.44
CA LEU A 25 -0.46 -13.86 16.12
C LEU A 25 -0.28 -12.93 17.33
N ASN A 26 -0.57 -13.43 18.54
CA ASN A 26 -0.46 -12.68 19.79
C ASN A 26 0.66 -13.26 20.68
N ASN A 27 1.80 -13.56 20.07
CA ASN A 27 2.86 -14.38 20.68
C ASN A 27 3.81 -13.62 21.62
N TYR A 28 3.62 -12.32 21.85
CA TYR A 28 4.41 -11.52 22.80
C TYR A 28 3.52 -10.64 23.68
N THR A 29 4.08 -10.25 24.83
CA THR A 29 3.49 -9.27 25.75
C THR A 29 4.08 -7.87 25.55
N GLU A 30 3.38 -6.83 26.00
CA GLU A 30 3.89 -5.46 25.99
C GLU A 30 5.20 -5.29 26.78
N GLU A 31 5.38 -6.06 27.87
CA GLU A 31 6.62 -6.02 28.65
C GLU A 31 7.79 -6.67 27.90
N GLU A 32 7.53 -7.75 27.15
CA GLU A 32 8.54 -8.32 26.24
C GLU A 32 8.90 -7.34 25.12
N LEU A 33 7.92 -6.64 24.55
CA LEU A 33 8.15 -5.62 23.52
C LEU A 33 8.99 -4.45 24.05
N LYS A 34 8.65 -3.94 25.24
CA LYS A 34 9.39 -2.85 25.87
C LYS A 34 10.85 -3.20 26.17
N ASN A 35 11.12 -4.46 26.52
CA ASN A 35 12.46 -4.94 26.84
C ASN A 35 13.16 -5.57 25.62
N PHE A 36 12.52 -5.60 24.45
CA PHE A 36 13.05 -6.22 23.26
C PHE A 36 14.26 -5.46 22.74
N LYS A 37 15.38 -6.19 22.63
CA LYS A 37 16.58 -5.71 21.96
C LYS A 37 16.73 -6.40 20.62
N ILE A 38 16.83 -5.58 19.59
CA ILE A 38 17.11 -6.05 18.23
C ILE A 38 18.57 -6.48 18.12
N LYS A 39 18.89 -7.25 17.07
CA LYS A 39 20.19 -7.87 16.81
C LYS A 39 21.33 -6.84 16.65
N HIS A 40 21.03 -5.69 16.04
CA HIS A 40 22.01 -4.64 15.75
C HIS A 40 21.83 -3.45 16.70
N ASP A 41 22.93 -2.78 17.03
CA ASP A 41 22.86 -1.48 17.68
C ASP A 41 22.37 -0.45 16.66
N ILE A 42 21.28 0.26 16.97
CA ILE A 42 20.61 1.18 16.03
C ILE A 42 20.26 2.54 16.67
N PRO A 43 21.21 3.20 17.37
CA PRO A 43 20.92 4.34 18.24
C PRO A 43 20.27 5.53 17.52
N MET A 44 20.63 5.82 16.27
CA MET A 44 20.02 6.91 15.51
C MET A 44 18.56 6.59 15.14
N LEU A 45 18.25 5.33 14.83
CA LEU A 45 16.88 4.89 14.58
C LEU A 45 16.03 4.84 15.85
N GLU A 46 16.57 4.43 17.00
CA GLU A 46 15.83 4.43 18.27
C GLU A 46 15.36 5.84 18.67
N ASP A 47 16.12 6.87 18.30
CA ASP A 47 15.70 8.26 18.50
C ASP A 47 14.40 8.60 17.74
N LEU A 48 14.09 7.90 16.64
CA LEU A 48 12.86 8.07 15.85
C LEU A 48 11.63 7.40 16.48
N GLU A 49 11.79 6.68 17.60
CA GLU A 49 10.66 6.18 18.40
C GLU A 49 10.07 7.27 19.30
N LYS A 50 10.78 8.40 19.46
CA LYS A 50 10.32 9.54 20.24
C LYS A 50 9.27 10.35 19.47
N GLY A 51 8.45 11.06 20.23
CA GLY A 51 7.44 11.97 19.69
C GLY A 51 6.07 11.32 19.48
N PRO A 52 5.07 12.10 19.05
CA PRO A 52 3.69 11.65 19.01
C PRO A 52 3.29 10.93 17.72
N TRP A 53 4.10 11.01 16.65
CA TRP A 53 3.77 10.37 15.37
C TRP A 53 4.08 8.86 15.43
N PRO A 54 3.23 7.99 14.86
CA PRO A 54 3.49 6.55 14.82
C PRO A 54 4.86 6.25 14.19
N SER A 55 5.77 5.69 14.99
CA SER A 55 7.12 5.40 14.56
C SER A 55 7.20 4.09 13.76
N PHE A 56 7.79 4.16 12.57
CA PHE A 56 8.05 2.96 11.77
C PHE A 56 9.11 2.06 12.42
N VAL A 57 10.01 2.62 13.24
CA VAL A 57 11.05 1.86 13.96
C VAL A 57 10.39 1.02 15.05
N ALA A 58 9.48 1.61 15.82
CA ALA A 58 8.72 0.89 16.84
C ALA A 58 7.88 -0.25 16.23
N ASP A 59 7.24 -0.01 15.09
CA ASP A 59 6.46 -1.04 14.39
C ASP A 59 7.35 -2.16 13.82
N ALA A 60 8.50 -1.82 13.25
CA ALA A 60 9.47 -2.82 12.78
C ALA A 60 10.08 -3.64 13.93
N LYS A 61 10.36 -3.03 15.09
CA LYS A 61 10.80 -3.77 16.29
C LYS A 61 9.73 -4.73 16.80
N ARG A 62 8.45 -4.34 16.75
CA ARG A 62 7.32 -5.21 17.07
C ARG A 62 7.27 -6.42 16.13
N GLU A 63 7.43 -6.18 14.83
CA GLU A 63 7.48 -7.27 13.84
C GLU A 63 8.66 -8.21 14.10
N ALA A 64 9.85 -7.65 14.33
CA ALA A 64 11.04 -8.45 14.65
C ALA A 64 10.83 -9.33 15.90
N LEU A 65 10.20 -8.81 16.96
CA LEU A 65 9.87 -9.60 18.15
C LEU A 65 8.88 -10.71 17.83
N ARG A 66 7.81 -10.42 17.07
CA ARG A 66 6.83 -11.42 16.65
C ARG A 66 7.53 -12.57 15.93
N ARG A 67 8.33 -12.25 14.91
CA ARG A 67 9.10 -13.24 14.12
C ARG A 67 10.05 -14.04 14.99
N ARG A 68 10.70 -13.41 15.97
CA ARG A 68 11.60 -14.10 16.90
C ARG A 68 10.90 -15.17 17.73
N LYS A 69 9.59 -15.06 17.97
CA LYS A 69 8.81 -16.03 18.74
C LYS A 69 8.02 -17.02 17.90
N LEU A 70 7.96 -16.85 16.58
CA LEU A 70 7.34 -17.82 15.68
C LEU A 70 8.20 -19.09 15.52
N PRO A 71 7.62 -20.28 15.29
CA PRO A 71 8.36 -21.47 14.90
C PRO A 71 9.07 -21.31 13.53
N ASP A 72 10.15 -22.06 13.29
CA ASP A 72 10.94 -21.97 12.05
C ASP A 72 10.15 -22.34 10.78
N ASP A 73 9.21 -23.29 10.89
CA ASP A 73 8.35 -23.72 9.78
C ASP A 73 7.20 -22.75 9.48
N ARG A 74 7.17 -21.60 10.16
CA ARG A 74 6.19 -20.52 9.96
C ARG A 74 6.73 -19.34 9.16
N MET A 75 7.94 -19.46 8.62
CA MET A 75 8.57 -18.45 7.77
C MET A 75 9.40 -19.15 6.69
N MET A 76 9.30 -18.67 5.45
CA MET A 76 10.05 -19.21 4.30
C MET A 76 11.31 -18.39 3.99
N ILE A 77 11.50 -17.26 4.67
CA ILE A 77 12.71 -16.44 4.61
C ILE A 77 13.28 -16.25 6.02
N HIS A 78 14.51 -15.74 6.10
CA HIS A 78 15.20 -15.52 7.36
C HIS A 78 14.36 -14.77 8.40
N ARG A 79 14.41 -15.25 9.65
CA ARG A 79 13.69 -14.69 10.80
C ARG A 79 14.15 -13.25 11.07
N GLU A 80 15.45 -13.00 10.95
CA GLU A 80 16.12 -11.74 11.23
C GLU A 80 16.01 -10.71 10.10
N VAL A 81 15.18 -10.94 9.08
CA VAL A 81 15.02 -10.04 7.91
C VAL A 81 14.72 -8.59 8.30
N VAL A 82 13.85 -8.37 9.29
CA VAL A 82 13.51 -7.02 9.78
C VAL A 82 14.67 -6.42 10.57
N GLU A 83 15.38 -7.26 11.33
CA GLU A 83 16.51 -6.84 12.14
C GLU A 83 17.69 -6.40 11.28
N ASP A 84 18.05 -7.20 10.27
CA ASP A 84 19.09 -6.86 9.31
C ASP A 84 18.68 -5.65 8.44
N MET A 85 17.39 -5.46 8.13
CA MET A 85 16.89 -4.24 7.47
C MET A 85 17.15 -3.00 8.32
N LEU A 86 16.79 -3.03 9.62
CA LEU A 86 17.04 -1.91 10.53
C LEU A 86 18.54 -1.68 10.75
N GLY A 87 19.35 -2.74 10.86
CA GLY A 87 20.81 -2.62 10.97
C GLY A 87 21.46 -1.96 9.75
N GLN A 88 21.00 -2.29 8.54
CA GLN A 88 21.49 -1.61 7.33
C GLN A 88 20.97 -0.18 7.22
N LEU A 89 19.74 0.07 7.67
CA LEU A 89 19.17 1.40 7.69
C LEU A 89 19.92 2.33 8.67
N GLU A 90 20.31 1.84 9.85
CA GLU A 90 21.18 2.57 10.79
C GLU A 90 22.49 2.95 10.12
N LEU A 91 23.15 1.98 9.47
CA LEU A 91 24.41 2.28 8.76
C LEU A 91 24.22 3.33 7.66
N SER A 92 23.05 3.32 6.99
CA SER A 92 22.70 4.34 6.00
C SER A 92 22.51 5.72 6.65
N PHE A 93 22.01 5.78 7.90
CA PHE A 93 21.93 7.02 8.69
C PHE A 93 23.33 7.53 9.08
N GLU A 94 24.22 6.63 9.51
CA GLU A 94 25.59 6.97 9.88
C GLU A 94 26.40 7.52 8.70
N HIS A 95 26.30 6.87 7.54
CA HIS A 95 27.07 7.25 6.36
C HIS A 95 26.41 8.35 5.52
N GLY A 96 25.09 8.52 5.63
CA GLY A 96 24.33 9.42 4.76
C GLY A 96 24.22 8.94 3.31
N GLU A 97 24.38 7.64 3.07
CA GLU A 97 24.30 7.02 1.74
C GLU A 97 23.45 5.74 1.74
N THR A 98 23.08 5.26 0.56
CA THR A 98 22.26 4.04 0.43
C THR A 98 23.13 2.78 0.35
N HIS A 99 22.76 1.76 1.12
CA HIS A 99 23.40 0.44 1.10
C HIS A 99 22.65 -0.60 0.26
N TRP A 100 21.98 -0.14 -0.78
CA TRP A 100 21.33 -1.00 -1.76
C TRP A 100 22.03 -0.90 -3.11
N LYS A 101 22.41 -2.06 -3.68
CA LYS A 101 23.02 -2.11 -5.02
C LYS A 101 22.11 -1.52 -6.09
N HIS A 102 22.74 -1.15 -7.20
CA HIS A 102 22.03 -0.71 -8.39
C HIS A 102 21.15 -1.85 -8.98
N GLY A 103 19.86 -1.59 -9.08
CA GLY A 103 18.91 -2.44 -9.80
C GLY A 103 18.72 -3.84 -9.24
N GLY A 104 18.26 -4.72 -10.13
CA GLY A 104 17.93 -6.12 -9.87
C GLY A 104 16.81 -6.56 -10.82
N ILE A 105 17.09 -7.55 -11.67
CA ILE A 105 16.12 -8.10 -12.62
C ILE A 105 15.65 -9.44 -12.10
N VAL A 106 14.44 -9.45 -11.56
CA VAL A 106 13.73 -10.62 -11.07
C VAL A 106 12.24 -10.42 -11.37
N GLY A 107 11.48 -11.51 -11.42
CA GLY A 107 10.06 -11.46 -11.76
C GLY A 107 9.42 -12.82 -11.64
N VAL A 108 8.24 -12.95 -12.23
CA VAL A 108 7.48 -14.19 -12.32
C VAL A 108 7.22 -14.51 -13.79
N PHE A 109 7.12 -15.78 -14.13
CA PHE A 109 6.91 -16.22 -15.50
C PHE A 109 5.60 -15.67 -16.07
N GLY A 110 5.66 -15.28 -17.34
CA GLY A 110 4.53 -14.68 -18.06
C GLY A 110 4.46 -13.16 -17.96
N TYR A 111 5.06 -12.54 -16.94
CA TYR A 111 5.07 -11.08 -16.73
C TYR A 111 6.48 -10.48 -16.86
N GLY A 112 6.56 -9.29 -17.45
CA GLY A 112 7.80 -8.51 -17.57
C GLY A 112 7.95 -7.41 -16.51
N GLY A 113 7.06 -7.37 -15.52
CA GLY A 113 7.02 -6.37 -14.47
C GLY A 113 6.28 -6.86 -13.22
N GLY A 114 6.09 -5.96 -12.25
CA GLY A 114 5.41 -6.23 -10.97
C GLY A 114 6.34 -6.49 -9.78
N VAL A 115 7.58 -6.91 -10.04
CA VAL A 115 8.61 -7.09 -9.01
C VAL A 115 9.76 -6.09 -9.21
N ILE A 116 10.28 -5.53 -8.12
CA ILE A 116 11.49 -4.69 -8.12
C ILE A 116 12.59 -5.46 -7.39
N GLY A 117 13.56 -5.96 -8.15
CA GLY A 117 14.76 -6.58 -7.59
C GLY A 117 15.58 -5.57 -6.79
N ARG A 118 16.07 -6.03 -5.65
CA ARG A 118 16.91 -5.25 -4.75
C ARG A 118 17.81 -6.18 -3.95
N TYR A 119 19.05 -5.78 -3.80
CA TYR A 119 20.11 -6.53 -3.13
C TYR A 119 20.91 -5.60 -2.23
N SER A 120 21.20 -6.04 -1.01
CA SER A 120 22.12 -5.34 -0.12
C SER A 120 23.52 -5.26 -0.75
N ASP A 121 24.23 -4.15 -0.56
CA ASP A 121 25.66 -4.05 -0.90
C ASP A 121 26.58 -4.64 0.18
N LEU A 122 26.02 -5.03 1.33
CA LEU A 122 26.69 -5.60 2.49
C LEU A 122 26.11 -6.97 2.89
N PRO A 123 26.01 -7.94 1.96
CA PRO A 123 25.33 -9.22 2.21
C PRO A 123 26.02 -10.09 3.27
N GLU A 124 27.32 -9.92 3.52
CA GLU A 124 28.02 -10.63 4.59
C GLU A 124 27.63 -10.10 5.98
N LYS A 125 27.38 -8.79 6.09
CA LYS A 125 26.97 -8.14 7.35
C LYS A 125 25.47 -8.31 7.61
N PHE A 126 24.67 -8.26 6.55
CA PHE A 126 23.21 -8.30 6.60
C PHE A 126 22.65 -9.42 5.69
N PRO A 127 22.96 -10.70 6.00
CA PRO A 127 22.64 -11.83 5.12
C PRO A 127 21.14 -12.03 4.92
N SER A 128 20.31 -11.69 5.92
CA SER A 128 18.86 -11.89 5.85
C SER A 128 18.15 -10.94 4.88
N ILE A 129 18.87 -9.93 4.38
CA ILE A 129 18.41 -8.98 3.35
C ILE A 129 19.37 -8.95 2.15
N ALA A 130 20.20 -9.98 1.98
CA ALA A 130 21.04 -10.12 0.79
C ALA A 130 20.18 -9.99 -0.48
N HIS A 131 18.98 -10.58 -0.46
CA HIS A 131 17.88 -10.29 -1.37
C HIS A 131 16.76 -9.61 -0.58
N PHE A 132 16.18 -8.55 -1.14
CA PHE A 132 15.12 -7.80 -0.47
C PHE A 132 14.12 -7.24 -1.48
N HIS A 133 13.55 -8.12 -2.29
CA HIS A 133 12.73 -7.76 -3.43
C HIS A 133 11.38 -7.19 -3.02
N THR A 134 10.88 -6.23 -3.78
CA THR A 134 9.56 -5.65 -3.57
C THR A 134 8.58 -6.23 -4.59
N MET A 135 7.44 -6.77 -4.12
CA MET A 135 6.33 -7.15 -5.00
C MET A 135 5.22 -6.10 -4.93
N ARG A 136 4.72 -5.68 -6.09
CA ARG A 136 3.58 -4.77 -6.20
C ARG A 136 2.34 -5.63 -6.39
N VAL A 137 1.40 -5.55 -5.45
CA VAL A 137 0.12 -6.25 -5.53
C VAL A 137 -0.96 -5.22 -5.89
N ASN A 138 -1.71 -5.48 -6.95
CA ASN A 138 -2.69 -4.53 -7.47
C ASN A 138 -3.80 -4.31 -6.44
N GLN A 139 -4.16 -3.05 -6.16
CA GLN A 139 -5.14 -2.73 -5.13
C GLN A 139 -6.58 -2.66 -5.69
N PRO A 140 -7.62 -2.95 -4.90
CA PRO A 140 -8.99 -2.61 -5.26
C PRO A 140 -9.18 -1.10 -5.43
N ALA A 141 -10.09 -0.72 -6.34
CA ALA A 141 -10.41 0.68 -6.63
C ALA A 141 -10.79 1.43 -5.34
N SER A 142 -10.15 2.59 -5.12
CA SER A 142 -10.33 3.43 -3.92
C SER A 142 -9.95 2.78 -2.59
N LYS A 143 -9.22 1.64 -2.60
CA LYS A 143 -8.63 1.02 -1.40
C LYS A 143 -9.65 0.64 -0.32
N PHE A 144 -10.84 0.19 -0.74
CA PHE A 144 -11.79 -0.46 0.16
C PHE A 144 -11.42 -1.93 0.34
N TYR A 145 -11.46 -2.41 1.57
CA TYR A 145 -11.03 -3.76 1.92
C TYR A 145 -12.00 -4.45 2.86
N HIS A 146 -12.11 -5.76 2.71
CA HIS A 146 -12.63 -6.64 3.74
C HIS A 146 -11.50 -7.10 4.65
N THR A 147 -11.79 -7.28 5.95
CA THR A 147 -10.80 -7.74 6.92
C THR A 147 -10.31 -9.15 6.61
N ASP A 148 -11.16 -10.02 6.07
CA ASP A 148 -10.76 -11.38 5.70
C ASP A 148 -9.71 -11.39 4.59
N TYR A 149 -9.85 -10.51 3.59
CA TYR A 149 -8.83 -10.30 2.56
C TYR A 149 -7.52 -9.81 3.16
N LEU A 150 -7.56 -8.73 3.97
CA LEU A 150 -6.34 -8.16 4.55
C LEU A 150 -5.60 -9.14 5.46
N ARG A 151 -6.31 -9.89 6.31
CA ARG A 151 -5.69 -10.89 7.18
C ARG A 151 -5.06 -12.02 6.38
N THR A 152 -5.75 -12.55 5.37
CA THR A 152 -5.20 -13.58 4.48
C THR A 152 -3.95 -13.08 3.75
N LEU A 153 -3.96 -11.82 3.30
CA LEU A 153 -2.83 -11.18 2.64
C LEU A 153 -1.64 -10.99 3.59
N CYS A 154 -1.89 -10.59 4.84
CA CYS A 154 -0.87 -10.50 5.88
C CYS A 154 -0.27 -11.87 6.21
N ASP A 155 -1.08 -12.91 6.37
CA ASP A 155 -0.61 -14.28 6.62
C ASP A 155 0.31 -14.77 5.51
N LEU A 156 -0.11 -14.62 4.25
CA LEU A 156 0.72 -14.96 3.08
C LEU A 156 2.07 -14.23 3.13
N TRP A 157 2.04 -12.93 3.42
CA TRP A 157 3.26 -12.12 3.42
C TRP A 157 4.16 -12.34 4.63
N GLU A 158 3.61 -12.67 5.79
CA GLU A 158 4.39 -13.06 6.96
C GLU A 158 5.11 -14.39 6.71
N PHE A 159 4.41 -15.32 6.06
CA PHE A 159 4.92 -16.64 5.75
C PHE A 159 6.01 -16.60 4.68
N ARG A 160 5.84 -15.81 3.61
CA ARG A 160 6.74 -15.83 2.45
C ARG A 160 7.61 -14.59 2.28
N GLY A 161 7.38 -13.56 3.07
CA GLY A 161 8.05 -12.28 2.99
C GLY A 161 8.55 -11.82 4.36
N SER A 162 8.86 -10.53 4.43
CA SER A 162 9.43 -9.91 5.61
C SER A 162 8.40 -9.52 6.68
N GLY A 163 7.10 -9.63 6.39
CA GLY A 163 6.04 -9.02 7.18
C GLY A 163 5.91 -7.50 6.99
N MET A 164 6.91 -6.82 6.43
CA MET A 164 6.90 -5.37 6.23
C MET A 164 6.18 -4.98 4.94
N MET A 165 5.37 -3.92 5.01
CA MET A 165 4.54 -3.48 3.89
C MET A 165 4.54 -1.96 3.74
N ASN A 166 4.18 -1.47 2.55
CA ASN A 166 3.62 -0.13 2.42
C ASN A 166 2.16 -0.22 1.98
N PHE A 167 1.29 0.39 2.77
CA PHE A 167 -0.14 0.54 2.51
C PHE A 167 -0.43 2.03 2.27
N HIS A 168 -0.14 2.58 1.09
CA HIS A 168 0.16 1.94 -0.20
C HIS A 168 1.38 2.58 -0.87
N GLY A 169 1.85 1.98 -1.97
CA GLY A 169 2.76 2.65 -2.88
C GLY A 169 2.09 3.87 -3.53
N SER A 170 2.87 4.90 -3.87
CA SER A 170 2.31 6.16 -4.39
C SER A 170 1.59 6.03 -5.74
N THR A 171 1.70 4.92 -6.45
CA THR A 171 0.87 4.68 -7.64
C THR A 171 -0.51 4.16 -7.26
N GLY A 172 -0.57 3.28 -6.25
CA GLY A 172 -1.80 2.68 -5.75
C GLY A 172 -1.56 1.33 -5.08
N ASP A 173 -0.55 0.60 -5.55
CA ASP A 173 -0.29 -0.81 -5.21
C ASP A 173 -0.13 -1.06 -3.70
N ILE A 174 -0.57 -2.22 -3.24
CA ILE A 174 -0.10 -2.76 -1.96
C ILE A 174 1.36 -3.19 -2.18
N ILE A 175 2.25 -2.78 -1.27
CA ILE A 175 3.67 -3.05 -1.40
C ILE A 175 4.08 -4.11 -0.40
N PHE A 176 4.45 -5.27 -0.91
CA PHE A 176 5.13 -6.34 -0.19
C PHE A 176 6.62 -6.06 -0.19
N LEU A 177 7.16 -5.61 0.94
CA LEU A 177 8.50 -5.03 1.03
C LEU A 177 9.53 -6.03 1.57
N GLY A 178 10.20 -6.75 0.68
CA GLY A 178 11.32 -7.62 1.03
C GLY A 178 10.95 -9.09 1.06
N THR A 179 11.41 -9.81 0.04
CA THR A 179 11.45 -11.27 -0.01
C THR A 179 12.65 -11.72 -0.87
N PHE A 180 12.85 -13.03 -0.94
CA PHE A 180 13.89 -13.68 -1.74
C PHE A 180 13.36 -14.11 -3.11
N THR A 181 14.27 -14.34 -4.05
CA THR A 181 13.91 -14.65 -5.44
C THR A 181 13.05 -15.92 -5.54
N GLU A 182 13.37 -16.91 -4.72
CA GLU A 182 12.73 -18.22 -4.68
C GLU A 182 11.27 -18.16 -4.18
N GLN A 183 10.87 -17.08 -3.52
CA GLN A 183 9.50 -16.89 -3.02
C GLN A 183 8.60 -16.12 -3.99
N LEU A 184 9.14 -15.51 -5.05
CA LEU A 184 8.35 -14.69 -5.99
C LEU A 184 7.23 -15.51 -6.67
N GLU A 185 7.58 -16.68 -7.21
CA GLU A 185 6.62 -17.57 -7.87
C GLU A 185 5.60 -18.17 -6.88
N PRO A 186 6.00 -18.71 -5.71
CA PRO A 186 5.04 -19.16 -4.71
C PRO A 186 4.05 -18.07 -4.26
N ILE A 187 4.53 -16.85 -4.02
CA ILE A 187 3.66 -15.73 -3.64
C ILE A 187 2.69 -15.40 -4.78
N PHE A 188 3.18 -15.30 -6.01
CA PHE A 188 2.34 -15.03 -7.17
C PHE A 188 1.28 -16.11 -7.40
N PHE A 189 1.67 -17.38 -7.23
CA PHE A 189 0.74 -18.51 -7.31
C PHE A 189 -0.40 -18.38 -6.30
N GLU A 190 -0.08 -18.11 -5.03
CA GLU A 190 -1.10 -17.97 -3.97
C GLU A 190 -1.98 -16.73 -4.15
N LEU A 191 -1.40 -15.59 -4.56
CA LEU A 191 -2.16 -14.40 -4.91
C LEU A 191 -3.22 -14.73 -5.99
N GLY A 192 -2.80 -15.35 -7.10
CA GLY A 192 -3.70 -15.67 -8.21
C GLY A 192 -4.72 -16.77 -7.90
N HIS A 193 -4.27 -17.92 -7.39
CA HIS A 193 -5.11 -19.11 -7.25
C HIS A 193 -5.95 -19.11 -5.96
N VAL A 194 -5.46 -18.48 -4.88
CA VAL A 194 -6.14 -18.48 -3.58
C VAL A 194 -6.89 -17.18 -3.37
N LEU A 195 -6.24 -16.02 -3.55
CA LEU A 195 -6.83 -14.71 -3.25
C LEU A 195 -7.58 -14.08 -4.44
N GLN A 196 -7.49 -14.63 -5.65
CA GLN A 196 -7.96 -14.00 -6.90
C GLN A 196 -7.42 -12.58 -7.06
N GLN A 197 -6.12 -12.43 -6.78
CA GLN A 197 -5.43 -11.15 -6.78
C GLN A 197 -4.23 -11.21 -7.71
N ASP A 198 -4.04 -10.15 -8.47
CA ASP A 198 -2.89 -10.05 -9.39
C ASP A 198 -1.85 -9.00 -8.93
N LEU A 199 -0.67 -9.07 -9.53
CA LEU A 199 0.40 -8.11 -9.41
C LEU A 199 0.05 -6.79 -10.12
N GLY A 200 0.64 -5.71 -9.60
CA GLY A 200 0.62 -4.40 -10.21
C GLY A 200 1.72 -4.20 -11.26
N GLY A 201 1.79 -2.99 -11.83
CA GLY A 201 2.72 -2.67 -12.91
C GLY A 201 4.08 -2.09 -12.47
N SER A 202 5.16 -2.52 -13.13
CA SER A 202 6.48 -1.89 -13.10
C SER A 202 7.23 -2.06 -14.44
N GLY A 203 8.12 -1.14 -14.79
CA GLY A 203 8.82 -1.13 -16.10
C GLY A 203 8.26 -0.11 -17.10
N SER A 204 8.48 -0.35 -18.39
CA SER A 204 8.00 0.49 -19.50
C SER A 204 6.65 -0.02 -20.03
N ASN A 205 5.64 0.11 -19.18
CA ASN A 205 4.29 -0.44 -19.34
C ASN A 205 3.24 0.55 -18.78
N LEU A 206 1.96 0.20 -18.94
CA LEU A 206 0.92 0.74 -18.09
C LEU A 206 1.22 0.36 -16.63
N ARG A 207 1.10 1.33 -15.74
CA ARG A 207 1.17 1.09 -14.29
C ARG A 207 -0.24 0.99 -13.73
N SER A 208 -0.35 0.35 -12.56
CA SER A 208 -1.60 0.16 -11.83
C SER A 208 -2.42 1.45 -11.78
N PRO A 209 -3.59 1.47 -12.44
CA PRO A 209 -4.49 2.61 -12.37
C PRO A 209 -4.97 2.85 -10.92
N SER A 210 -5.31 4.10 -10.60
CA SER A 210 -5.86 4.44 -9.27
C SER A 210 -6.86 5.58 -9.37
N CYS A 211 -7.83 5.61 -8.45
CA CYS A 211 -8.90 6.60 -8.43
C CYS A 211 -9.09 7.23 -7.05
N CYS A 212 -9.76 8.39 -7.02
CA CYS A 212 -10.35 8.88 -5.79
C CYS A 212 -11.56 8.05 -5.40
N LEU A 213 -12.04 8.22 -4.16
CA LEU A 213 -13.18 7.45 -3.62
C LEU A 213 -14.49 7.63 -4.39
N GLY A 214 -14.60 8.68 -5.22
CA GLY A 214 -15.71 8.87 -6.15
C GLY A 214 -17.07 8.82 -5.48
N LYS A 215 -18.06 8.29 -6.21
CA LYS A 215 -19.45 8.23 -5.75
C LYS A 215 -19.69 7.31 -4.55
N ALA A 216 -18.71 6.49 -4.14
CA ALA A 216 -18.88 5.64 -2.95
C ALA A 216 -19.09 6.46 -1.69
N ARG A 217 -18.47 7.65 -1.59
CA ARG A 217 -18.59 8.52 -0.41
C ARG A 217 -18.32 10.00 -0.69
N CYS A 218 -18.57 10.47 -1.91
CA CYS A 218 -18.47 11.88 -2.26
C CYS A 218 -19.65 12.29 -3.13
N GLU A 219 -20.34 13.33 -2.68
CA GLU A 219 -21.48 13.97 -3.32
C GLU A 219 -21.08 14.85 -4.53
N TRP A 220 -19.77 15.08 -4.75
CA TRP A 220 -19.22 15.87 -5.85
C TRP A 220 -18.75 15.03 -7.04
N ALA A 221 -18.84 13.71 -6.96
CA ALA A 221 -18.38 12.83 -8.03
C ALA A 221 -19.24 12.98 -9.29
N CYS A 222 -18.63 13.47 -10.37
CA CYS A 222 -19.27 13.69 -11.68
C CYS A 222 -19.15 12.47 -12.61
N ILE A 223 -18.23 11.55 -12.31
CA ILE A 223 -18.02 10.29 -13.03
C ILE A 223 -17.88 9.14 -12.03
N ASP A 224 -18.16 7.92 -12.48
CA ASP A 224 -17.90 6.73 -11.69
C ASP A 224 -16.42 6.34 -11.77
N THR A 225 -15.61 6.94 -10.89
CA THR A 225 -14.16 6.75 -10.90
C THR A 225 -13.74 5.31 -10.58
N GLN A 226 -14.50 4.59 -9.75
CA GLN A 226 -14.18 3.22 -9.38
C GLN A 226 -14.45 2.26 -10.53
N ASP A 227 -15.60 2.40 -11.19
CA ASP A 227 -15.94 1.60 -12.37
C ASP A 227 -14.93 1.82 -13.50
N MET A 228 -14.64 3.07 -13.87
CA MET A 228 -13.63 3.37 -14.89
C MET A 228 -12.25 2.83 -14.54
N CYS A 229 -11.83 2.96 -13.27
CA CYS A 229 -10.53 2.46 -12.83
C CYS A 229 -10.46 0.93 -12.92
N TYR A 230 -11.50 0.24 -12.46
CA TYR A 230 -11.60 -1.22 -12.53
C TYR A 230 -11.59 -1.71 -13.97
N GLU A 231 -12.45 -1.14 -14.82
CA GLU A 231 -12.61 -1.55 -16.22
C GLU A 231 -11.34 -1.37 -17.03
N LEU A 232 -10.69 -0.21 -16.94
CA LEU A 232 -9.47 0.05 -17.70
C LEU A 232 -8.29 -0.74 -17.16
N THR A 233 -8.31 -1.12 -15.87
CA THR A 233 -7.32 -2.04 -15.31
C THR A 233 -7.49 -3.45 -15.91
N HIS A 234 -8.72 -3.95 -16.01
CA HIS A 234 -8.99 -5.29 -16.56
C HIS A 234 -8.79 -5.34 -18.08
N HIS A 235 -9.21 -4.29 -18.79
CA HIS A 235 -9.10 -4.24 -20.25
C HIS A 235 -7.64 -4.23 -20.73
N TYR A 236 -6.76 -3.51 -20.03
CA TYR A 236 -5.34 -3.34 -20.41
C TYR A 236 -4.38 -4.17 -19.53
N GLN A 237 -4.77 -5.39 -19.15
CA GLN A 237 -3.91 -6.28 -18.36
C GLN A 237 -2.60 -6.61 -19.11
N ASP A 238 -2.66 -6.86 -20.42
CA ASP A 238 -1.46 -7.17 -21.22
C ASP A 238 -0.46 -6.01 -21.17
N GLU A 239 -0.92 -4.79 -21.42
CA GLU A 239 -0.09 -3.58 -21.41
C GLU A 239 0.41 -3.22 -20.01
N LEU A 240 -0.25 -3.70 -18.94
CA LEU A 240 0.19 -3.54 -17.56
C LEU A 240 1.26 -4.55 -17.18
N HIS A 241 1.12 -5.82 -17.57
CA HIS A 241 2.03 -6.89 -17.14
C HIS A 241 3.19 -7.15 -18.10
N ARG A 242 3.06 -6.80 -19.39
CA ARG A 242 4.05 -7.10 -20.44
C ARG A 242 4.54 -5.78 -21.05
N PRO A 243 5.69 -5.25 -20.60
CA PRO A 243 6.22 -3.98 -21.09
C PRO A 243 6.43 -3.96 -22.61
N GLN A 244 5.64 -3.12 -23.28
CA GLN A 244 5.66 -2.91 -24.74
C GLN A 244 5.77 -1.42 -25.11
N PHE A 245 5.78 -0.52 -24.12
CA PHE A 245 5.82 0.92 -24.36
C PHE A 245 7.25 1.47 -24.37
N PRO A 246 7.49 2.65 -24.98
CA PRO A 246 8.80 3.31 -24.90
C PRO A 246 9.20 3.67 -23.47
N TYR A 247 8.22 4.00 -22.62
CA TYR A 247 8.45 4.23 -21.19
C TYR A 247 7.19 3.94 -20.36
N LYS A 248 7.21 4.27 -19.06
CA LYS A 248 6.06 4.07 -18.16
C LYS A 248 4.88 4.95 -18.58
N PHE A 249 3.66 4.44 -18.40
CA PHE A 249 2.42 5.18 -18.62
C PHE A 249 1.47 4.95 -17.43
N LYS A 250 0.72 5.97 -17.01
CA LYS A 250 -0.16 5.92 -15.84
C LYS A 250 -1.53 6.49 -16.13
N PHE A 251 -2.56 5.80 -15.64
CA PHE A 251 -3.93 6.32 -15.54
C PHE A 251 -4.25 6.73 -14.10
N LYS A 252 -4.96 7.86 -13.95
CA LYS A 252 -5.62 8.22 -12.68
C LYS A 252 -6.96 8.91 -12.92
N PHE A 253 -7.90 8.64 -12.03
CA PHE A 253 -9.30 9.08 -12.15
C PHE A 253 -9.74 9.92 -10.94
N ASP A 254 -10.00 11.20 -11.18
CA ASP A 254 -10.58 12.14 -10.22
C ASP A 254 -12.04 12.42 -10.56
N GLY A 255 -12.92 12.28 -9.56
CA GLY A 255 -14.37 12.45 -9.75
C GLY A 255 -14.79 13.90 -9.96
N CYS A 256 -13.96 14.85 -9.60
CA CYS A 256 -14.19 16.29 -9.75
C CYS A 256 -12.84 17.05 -9.77
N PRO A 257 -12.84 18.37 -10.04
CA PRO A 257 -11.61 19.18 -10.11
C PRO A 257 -10.80 19.32 -8.82
N ASN A 258 -11.32 18.88 -7.65
CA ASN A 258 -10.57 18.90 -6.39
C ASN A 258 -9.33 18.00 -6.41
N GLY A 259 -9.28 17.00 -7.30
CA GLY A 259 -8.05 16.27 -7.57
C GLY A 259 -7.57 15.39 -6.41
N CYS A 260 -8.47 14.69 -5.70
CA CYS A 260 -8.13 13.92 -4.50
C CYS A 260 -7.12 12.77 -4.74
N VAL A 261 -7.00 12.23 -5.96
CA VAL A 261 -5.93 11.28 -6.33
C VAL A 261 -4.76 11.96 -7.07
N ALA A 262 -4.86 13.28 -7.28
CA ALA A 262 -3.89 14.13 -7.95
C ALA A 262 -3.53 13.62 -9.36
N SER A 263 -4.54 13.25 -10.13
CA SER A 263 -4.40 12.69 -11.48
C SER A 263 -3.57 13.59 -12.39
N ILE A 264 -3.88 14.90 -12.43
CA ILE A 264 -3.20 15.88 -13.29
C ILE A 264 -1.69 15.98 -13.07
N ALA A 265 -1.21 15.66 -11.86
CA ALA A 265 0.20 15.78 -11.51
C ALA A 265 0.94 14.43 -11.53
N ARG A 266 0.21 13.31 -11.46
CA ARG A 266 0.79 11.97 -11.16
C ARG A 266 0.35 10.89 -12.13
N ALA A 267 -0.23 11.26 -13.27
CA ALA A 267 -0.61 10.36 -14.34
C ALA A 267 -0.32 10.98 -15.72
N ASP A 268 0.10 10.14 -16.65
CA ASP A 268 0.34 10.52 -18.04
C ASP A 268 -1.00 10.76 -18.77
N MET A 269 -2.06 10.04 -18.38
CA MET A 269 -3.43 10.32 -18.77
C MET A 269 -4.30 10.50 -17.53
N SER A 270 -4.85 11.71 -17.42
CA SER A 270 -5.66 12.17 -16.31
C SER A 270 -7.12 12.26 -16.73
N PHE A 271 -8.01 11.63 -15.95
CA PHE A 271 -9.46 11.71 -16.15
C PHE A 271 -10.05 12.51 -15.00
N ILE A 272 -10.63 13.67 -15.29
CA ILE A 272 -11.17 14.58 -14.27
C ILE A 272 -12.63 14.86 -14.60
N GLY A 273 -13.53 14.41 -13.73
CA GLY A 273 -14.97 14.62 -13.88
C GLY A 273 -15.37 16.09 -13.80
N THR A 274 -16.39 16.46 -14.57
CA THR A 274 -17.01 17.78 -14.55
C THR A 274 -18.47 17.70 -15.01
N TRP A 275 -19.19 18.81 -14.93
CA TRP A 275 -20.55 18.97 -15.46
C TRP A 275 -20.56 20.07 -16.54
N ARG A 276 -21.65 20.16 -17.31
CA ARG A 276 -21.77 21.12 -18.43
C ARG A 276 -23.05 21.96 -18.39
N ASP A 277 -23.89 21.73 -17.41
CA ASP A 277 -25.11 22.45 -17.07
C ASP A 277 -24.84 23.42 -15.90
N GLU A 278 -25.90 24.01 -15.34
CA GLU A 278 -25.80 25.01 -14.28
C GLU A 278 -25.54 24.37 -12.91
N ILE A 279 -24.86 25.10 -12.02
CA ILE A 279 -24.77 24.71 -10.61
C ILE A 279 -26.18 24.76 -9.99
N ARG A 280 -26.56 23.68 -9.31
CA ARG A 280 -27.83 23.59 -8.58
C ARG A 280 -27.75 24.41 -7.29
N ILE A 281 -28.67 25.35 -7.11
CA ILE A 281 -28.68 26.27 -5.97
C ILE A 281 -29.94 26.04 -5.13
N ASP A 282 -29.76 25.67 -3.86
CA ASP A 282 -30.80 25.63 -2.85
C ASP A 282 -30.74 26.92 -2.02
N GLN A 283 -31.72 27.81 -2.22
CA GLN A 283 -31.78 29.11 -1.55
C GLN A 283 -32.04 28.99 -0.04
N GLU A 284 -32.73 27.95 0.43
CA GLU A 284 -32.93 27.72 1.86
C GLU A 284 -31.61 27.38 2.53
N ALA A 285 -30.82 26.48 1.93
CA ALA A 285 -29.48 26.16 2.41
C ALA A 285 -28.55 27.39 2.39
N VAL A 286 -28.61 28.24 1.36
CA VAL A 286 -27.85 29.51 1.28
C VAL A 286 -28.18 30.42 2.47
N GLN A 287 -29.46 30.61 2.79
CA GLN A 287 -29.86 31.43 3.95
C GLN A 287 -29.40 30.79 5.26
N ALA A 288 -29.41 29.46 5.39
CA ALA A 288 -28.91 28.76 6.57
C ALA A 288 -27.38 28.94 6.77
N TYR A 289 -26.59 29.04 5.70
CA TYR A 289 -25.17 29.44 5.80
C TYR A 289 -25.02 30.89 6.28
N ILE A 290 -25.75 31.85 5.69
CA ILE A 290 -25.72 33.28 6.08
C ILE A 290 -26.16 33.46 7.54
N GLY A 291 -27.18 32.71 7.97
CA GLY A 291 -27.69 32.70 9.34
C GLY A 291 -26.76 32.02 10.36
N GLY A 292 -25.71 31.33 9.91
CA GLY A 292 -24.76 30.62 10.76
C GLY A 292 -25.24 29.24 11.26
N GLU A 293 -26.35 28.72 10.72
CA GLU A 293 -26.87 27.39 11.04
C GLU A 293 -26.00 26.28 10.44
N ILE A 294 -25.45 26.53 9.24
CA ILE A 294 -24.51 25.64 8.56
C ILE A 294 -23.10 26.24 8.60
N THR A 295 -22.11 25.46 9.05
CA THR A 295 -20.72 25.90 9.08
C THR A 295 -20.09 25.85 7.67
N PRO A 296 -19.42 26.92 7.19
CA PRO A 296 -18.77 26.91 5.88
C PRO A 296 -17.72 25.80 5.74
N ASN A 297 -17.59 25.27 4.52
CA ASN A 297 -16.61 24.24 4.15
C ASN A 297 -16.65 22.99 5.06
N GLY A 298 -17.87 22.55 5.43
CA GLY A 298 -18.07 21.39 6.32
C GLY A 298 -17.43 21.52 7.70
N GLY A 299 -17.08 22.75 8.13
CA GLY A 299 -16.37 22.99 9.38
C GLY A 299 -14.86 22.77 9.35
N ALA A 300 -14.22 22.71 8.17
CA ALA A 300 -12.77 22.52 8.04
C ALA A 300 -11.91 23.55 8.80
N HIS A 301 -12.45 24.73 9.13
CA HIS A 301 -11.72 25.84 9.76
C HIS A 301 -12.05 26.05 11.24
N ARG A 302 -12.76 25.12 11.89
CA ARG A 302 -13.20 25.24 13.30
C ARG A 302 -12.08 25.39 14.33
N GLY A 303 -10.82 25.08 13.97
CA GLY A 303 -9.66 25.20 14.86
C GLY A 303 -9.20 26.63 15.13
N ARG A 304 -9.82 27.65 14.50
CA ARG A 304 -9.51 29.06 14.70
C ARG A 304 -10.79 29.89 14.57
N ASP A 305 -10.87 31.00 15.32
CA ASP A 305 -11.92 32.00 15.14
C ASP A 305 -11.60 32.87 13.90
N TRP A 306 -12.49 32.80 12.91
CA TRP A 306 -12.42 33.56 11.66
C TRP A 306 -13.51 34.64 11.57
N GLY A 307 -14.30 34.83 12.63
CA GLY A 307 -15.51 35.64 12.61
C GLY A 307 -16.71 34.91 12.00
N LYS A 308 -17.80 35.66 11.80
CA LYS A 308 -19.01 35.16 11.15
C LYS A 308 -18.74 34.89 9.67
N PHE A 309 -19.44 33.91 9.12
CA PHE A 309 -19.45 33.69 7.68
C PHE A 309 -19.97 34.93 6.95
N ASP A 310 -19.28 35.31 5.87
CA ASP A 310 -19.63 36.38 4.95
C ASP A 310 -19.60 35.76 3.54
N ILE A 311 -20.73 35.82 2.82
CA ILE A 311 -20.99 35.04 1.59
C ILE A 311 -20.39 35.66 0.33
#